data_AF-A0A501WC08-F1
#
_entry.id   AF-A0A501WC08-F1
#
_cell.length_a   1.000
_cell.length_b   1.000
_cell.length_c   1.000
_cell.angle_alpha   90.00
_cell.angle_beta   90.00
_cell.angle_gamma   90.00
#
_symmetry.space_group_name_H-M   'P 1'
#
loop_
_entity.id
_entity.type
_entity.pdbx_description
1 polymer ?
#
loop_
_entity_poly.entity_id
_entity_poly.type
_entity_poly.pdbx_seq_one_letter_code
_entity_poly.pdbx_strand_id
1 'polypeptide(L)'
;MNRALKANERELIKLARYFSKRAAQLTVDGELSEGQKQVTQACENLEQQLLQHAENREAIMDKRSRLEKLIEDKAECPKCRKADMLKRQAAVTNEHGWKLNTYRCRRCNTSFTWNRPNNPWHMMEFLELYIKELEDSLNADMEPSLRQQTEAAIPQLQDSLFRLRPVLQDSDDELEALTAKEQEMDKLIHQFKNYLLIEKIKLDTYQN
;
A
#
# COMPACT_ATOMS: atom_id res chain seq x y z
N MET A 1 -21.16 2.75 -7.41
CA MET A 1 -20.78 1.67 -6.46
C MET A 1 -19.28 1.82 -6.22
N ASN A 2 -18.85 1.92 -4.96
CA ASN A 2 -17.44 2.19 -4.63
C ASN A 2 -16.54 1.10 -5.25
N ARG A 3 -15.53 1.50 -6.04
CA ARG A 3 -14.62 0.58 -6.75
C ARG A 3 -13.70 -0.16 -5.78
N ALA A 4 -13.41 0.44 -4.63
CA ALA A 4 -12.53 -0.12 -3.60
C ALA A 4 -13.12 -1.34 -2.89
N LEU A 5 -14.42 -1.61 -3.00
CA LEU A 5 -15.05 -2.77 -2.36
C LEU A 5 -14.63 -4.09 -3.01
N LYS A 6 -14.31 -5.11 -2.19
CA LYS A 6 -14.10 -6.51 -2.59
C LYS A 6 -15.42 -7.19 -2.99
N ALA A 7 -15.34 -8.32 -3.68
CA ALA A 7 -16.52 -9.05 -4.15
C ALA A 7 -17.46 -9.45 -3.01
N ASN A 8 -16.93 -9.99 -1.91
CA ASN A 8 -17.69 -10.39 -0.72
C ASN A 8 -18.36 -9.20 -0.03
N GLU A 9 -17.67 -8.06 0.12
CA GLU A 9 -18.22 -6.82 0.67
C GLU A 9 -19.39 -6.29 -0.19
N ARG A 10 -19.23 -6.32 -1.52
CA ARG A 10 -20.27 -5.92 -2.48
C ARG A 10 -21.51 -6.80 -2.38
N GLU A 11 -21.33 -8.11 -2.24
CA GLU A 11 -22.43 -9.06 -2.06
C GLU A 11 -23.19 -8.78 -0.75
N LEU A 12 -22.46 -8.55 0.34
CA LEU A 12 -23.06 -8.28 1.64
C LEU A 12 -23.83 -6.95 1.64
N ILE A 13 -23.29 -5.90 1.02
CA ILE A 13 -24.00 -4.62 0.85
C ILE A 13 -25.29 -4.81 0.04
N LYS A 14 -25.28 -5.63 -1.02
CA LYS A 14 -26.50 -5.94 -1.77
C LYS A 14 -27.55 -6.61 -0.90
N LEU A 15 -27.12 -7.54 -0.04
CA LEU A 15 -28.01 -8.23 0.90
C LEU A 15 -28.55 -7.28 1.97
N ALA A 16 -27.70 -6.45 2.58
CA ALA A 16 -28.09 -5.42 3.53
C ALA A 16 -29.15 -4.48 2.94
N ARG A 17 -28.92 -3.97 1.72
CA ARG A 17 -29.88 -3.10 1.01
C ARG A 17 -31.20 -3.78 0.69
N TYR A 18 -31.23 -5.10 0.49
CA TYR A 18 -32.48 -5.85 0.34
C TYR A 18 -33.33 -5.75 1.62
N PHE A 19 -32.72 -5.97 2.79
CA PHE A 19 -33.40 -5.84 4.08
C PHE A 19 -33.86 -4.41 4.35
N SER A 20 -33.01 -3.40 4.09
CA SER A 20 -33.40 -2.00 4.28
C SER A 20 -34.59 -1.58 3.41
N LYS A 21 -34.60 -1.98 2.13
CA LYS A 21 -35.75 -1.69 1.23
C LYS A 21 -37.03 -2.34 1.71
N ARG A 22 -36.94 -3.58 2.19
CA ARG A 22 -38.10 -4.32 2.67
C ARG A 22 -38.63 -3.77 4.00
N ALA A 23 -37.74 -3.36 4.90
CA ALA A 23 -38.13 -2.68 6.13
C ALA A 23 -38.83 -1.34 5.85
N ALA A 24 -38.36 -0.58 4.85
CA ALA A 24 -39.05 0.63 4.41
C ALA A 24 -40.48 0.33 3.93
N GLN A 25 -40.69 -0.78 3.22
CA GLN A 25 -42.02 -1.22 2.80
C GLN A 25 -42.90 -1.62 3.98
N LEU A 26 -42.39 -2.47 4.89
CA LEU A 26 -43.11 -2.89 6.10
C LEU A 26 -43.43 -1.72 7.06
N THR A 27 -42.64 -0.64 7.01
CA THR A 27 -42.92 0.59 7.75
C THR A 27 -44.14 1.30 7.20
N VAL A 28 -44.27 1.36 5.87
CA VAL A 28 -45.44 1.96 5.19
C VAL A 28 -46.69 1.12 5.47
N ASP A 29 -46.55 -0.20 5.49
CA ASP A 29 -47.66 -1.12 5.72
C ASP A 29 -48.05 -1.23 7.22
N GLY A 30 -47.26 -0.64 8.13
CA GLY A 30 -47.50 -0.65 9.58
C GLY A 30 -47.15 -1.97 10.28
N GLU A 31 -46.49 -2.90 9.58
CA GLU A 31 -46.21 -4.27 10.02
C GLU A 31 -44.77 -4.47 10.51
N LEU A 32 -43.98 -3.39 10.63
CA LEU A 32 -42.58 -3.49 11.02
C LEU A 32 -42.40 -3.91 12.48
N SER A 33 -41.90 -5.14 12.69
CA SER A 33 -41.60 -5.64 14.03
C SER A 33 -40.31 -5.05 14.61
N GLU A 34 -40.17 -5.09 15.93
CA GLU A 34 -38.97 -4.60 16.62
C GLU A 34 -37.70 -5.37 16.20
N GLY A 35 -37.82 -6.67 15.95
CA GLY A 35 -36.72 -7.48 15.41
C GLY A 35 -36.28 -7.02 14.02
N GLN A 36 -37.22 -6.65 13.14
CA GLN A 36 -36.90 -6.13 11.81
C GLN A 36 -36.24 -4.75 11.85
N LYS A 37 -36.60 -3.90 12.81
CA LYS A 37 -35.90 -2.63 13.05
C LYS A 37 -34.44 -2.86 13.44
N GLN A 38 -34.19 -3.80 14.36
CA GLN A 38 -32.83 -4.13 14.79
C GLN A 38 -31.97 -4.67 13.62
N VAL A 39 -32.53 -5.58 12.81
CA VAL A 39 -31.84 -6.10 11.61
C VAL A 39 -31.53 -4.99 10.61
N THR A 40 -32.47 -4.07 10.40
CA THR A 40 -32.30 -2.94 9.47
C THR A 40 -31.21 -1.99 9.94
N GLN A 41 -31.23 -1.60 11.22
CA GLN A 41 -30.19 -0.75 11.80
C GLN A 41 -28.82 -1.41 11.73
N ALA A 42 -28.74 -2.73 12.01
CA ALA A 42 -27.50 -3.47 11.91
C ALA A 42 -26.98 -3.53 10.46
N CYS A 43 -27.88 -3.67 9.47
CA CYS A 43 -27.53 -3.62 8.04
C CYS A 43 -26.96 -2.26 7.63
N GLU A 44 -27.56 -1.16 8.09
CA GLU A 44 -27.11 0.20 7.79
C GLU A 44 -25.73 0.50 8.41
N ASN A 45 -25.55 0.16 9.69
CA ASN A 45 -24.29 0.32 10.39
C ASN A 45 -23.17 -0.48 9.70
N LEU A 46 -23.48 -1.71 9.28
CA LEU A 46 -22.52 -2.56 8.58
C LEU A 46 -22.17 -2.01 7.19
N GLU A 47 -23.15 -1.54 6.42
CA GLU A 47 -22.89 -0.92 5.12
C GLU A 47 -21.94 0.27 5.26
N GLN A 48 -22.16 1.15 6.25
CA GLN A 48 -21.27 2.28 6.53
C GLN A 48 -19.86 1.81 6.91
N GLN A 49 -19.75 0.82 7.81
CA GLN A 49 -18.45 0.26 8.20
C GLN A 49 -17.68 -0.33 7.02
N LEU A 50 -18.35 -1.07 6.12
CA LEU A 50 -17.73 -1.64 4.93
C LEU A 50 -17.26 -0.57 3.94
N LEU A 51 -18.06 0.47 3.72
CA LEU A 51 -17.69 1.58 2.86
C LEU A 51 -16.48 2.33 3.41
N GLN A 52 -16.51 2.69 4.70
CA GLN A 52 -15.39 3.37 5.36
C GLN A 52 -14.12 2.52 5.34
N HIS A 53 -14.24 1.21 5.59
CA HIS A 53 -13.09 0.31 5.56
C HIS A 53 -12.47 0.21 4.16
N ALA A 54 -13.30 0.11 3.11
CA ALA A 54 -12.84 0.08 1.73
C ALA A 54 -12.13 1.39 1.32
N GLU A 55 -12.66 2.54 1.74
CA GLU A 55 -12.02 3.86 1.52
C GLU A 55 -10.68 3.96 2.25
N ASN A 56 -10.60 3.52 3.51
CA ASN A 56 -9.36 3.51 4.27
C ASN A 56 -8.30 2.59 3.62
N ARG A 57 -8.72 1.41 3.14
CA ARG A 57 -7.84 0.50 2.38
C ARG A 57 -7.26 1.19 1.14
N GLU A 58 -8.10 1.84 0.35
CA GLU A 58 -7.66 2.54 -0.87
C GLU A 58 -6.68 3.68 -0.52
N ALA A 59 -6.98 4.47 0.51
CA ALA A 59 -6.12 5.57 0.95
C ALA A 59 -4.72 5.10 1.40
N ILE A 60 -4.64 4.01 2.18
CA ILE A 60 -3.37 3.44 2.64
C ILE A 60 -2.56 2.91 1.45
N MET A 61 -3.21 2.17 0.54
CA MET A 61 -2.55 1.62 -0.65
C MET A 61 -2.05 2.73 -1.59
N ASP A 62 -2.82 3.80 -1.76
CA ASP A 62 -2.42 4.97 -2.54
C ASP A 62 -1.22 5.69 -1.92
N LYS A 63 -1.23 5.89 -0.60
CA LYS A 63 -0.10 6.49 0.13
C LYS A 63 1.16 5.65 -0.07
N ARG A 64 1.06 4.32 0.07
CA ARG A 64 2.19 3.41 -0.15
C ARG A 64 2.69 3.44 -1.59
N SER A 65 1.80 3.44 -2.58
CA SER A 65 2.18 3.53 -4.00
C SER A 65 2.88 4.84 -4.35
N ARG A 66 2.54 5.94 -3.68
CA ARG A 66 3.27 7.22 -3.83
C ARG A 66 4.67 7.11 -3.25
N LEU A 67 4.84 6.49 -2.09
CA LEU A 67 6.16 6.26 -1.50
C LEU A 67 7.04 5.39 -2.39
N GLU A 68 6.51 4.33 -3.00
CA GLU A 68 7.26 3.48 -3.95
C GLU A 68 7.87 4.29 -5.12
N LYS A 69 7.25 5.42 -5.49
CA LYS A 69 7.68 6.29 -6.59
C LYS A 69 8.52 7.49 -6.12
N LEU A 70 8.82 7.58 -4.82
CA LEU A 70 9.56 8.71 -4.25
C LEU A 70 11.00 8.78 -4.78
N ILE A 71 11.59 7.62 -5.10
CA ILE A 71 12.97 7.55 -5.59
C ILE A 71 13.01 7.94 -7.07
N GLU A 72 13.58 9.11 -7.33
CA GLU A 72 13.91 9.55 -8.69
C GLU A 72 15.25 8.96 -9.15
N ASP A 73 15.22 8.31 -10.31
CA ASP A 73 16.42 7.78 -10.94
C ASP A 73 17.22 8.89 -11.63
N LYS A 74 18.30 9.34 -10.99
CA LYS A 74 19.31 10.21 -11.62
C LYS A 74 20.37 9.39 -12.38
N ALA A 75 19.92 8.39 -13.14
CA ALA A 75 20.82 7.54 -13.90
C ALA A 75 21.41 8.29 -15.11
N GLU A 76 22.70 8.06 -15.37
CA GLU A 76 23.39 8.60 -16.55
C GLU A 76 24.03 7.48 -17.37
N CYS A 77 24.08 7.64 -18.70
CA CYS A 77 24.79 6.67 -19.52
C CYS A 77 26.29 6.66 -19.15
N PRO A 78 26.88 5.50 -18.81
CA PRO A 78 28.29 5.42 -18.42
C PRO A 78 29.25 5.81 -19.57
N LYS A 79 28.78 5.74 -20.83
CA LYS A 79 29.61 6.09 -22.01
C LYS A 79 29.50 7.55 -22.42
N CYS A 80 28.30 8.13 -22.47
CA CYS A 80 28.11 9.50 -22.97
C CYS A 80 27.59 10.49 -21.93
N ARG A 81 27.33 10.06 -20.69
CA ARG A 81 26.81 10.88 -19.57
C ARG A 81 25.54 11.66 -19.90
N LYS A 82 24.71 11.10 -20.79
CA LYS A 82 23.42 11.70 -21.20
C LYS A 82 22.28 10.91 -20.57
N ALA A 83 21.53 11.56 -19.69
CA ALA A 83 20.37 10.98 -19.00
C ALA A 83 19.11 10.97 -19.90
N ASP A 84 18.93 12.01 -20.72
CA ASP A 84 17.82 12.17 -21.68
C ASP A 84 17.78 11.07 -22.75
N MET A 85 18.93 10.44 -23.01
CA MET A 85 19.08 9.37 -23.99
C MET A 85 18.79 7.98 -23.41
N LEU A 86 18.38 7.86 -22.14
CA LEU A 86 18.12 6.59 -21.49
C LEU A 86 16.68 6.12 -21.69
N LYS A 87 16.52 4.82 -22.00
CA LYS A 87 15.23 4.12 -21.96
C LYS A 87 15.30 3.02 -20.91
N ARG A 88 14.41 3.06 -19.92
CA ARG A 88 14.24 1.95 -18.96
C ARG A 88 13.79 0.70 -19.72
N GLN A 89 14.48 -0.41 -19.50
CA GLN A 89 14.19 -1.69 -20.14
C GLN A 89 13.48 -2.65 -19.19
N ALA A 90 13.99 -2.79 -17.97
CA ALA A 90 13.52 -3.76 -16.99
C ALA A 90 13.87 -3.30 -15.57
N ALA A 91 13.35 -4.02 -14.58
CA ALA A 91 13.85 -4.01 -13.22
C ALA A 91 14.45 -5.40 -12.91
N VAL A 92 15.62 -5.42 -12.28
CA VAL A 92 16.32 -6.65 -11.87
C VAL A 92 16.58 -6.61 -10.37
N THR A 93 16.71 -7.78 -9.76
CA THR A 93 17.06 -7.91 -8.34
C THR A 93 18.53 -8.24 -8.20
N ASN A 94 19.26 -7.53 -7.34
CA ASN A 94 20.67 -7.81 -7.06
C ASN A 94 20.85 -8.87 -5.95
N GLU A 95 22.11 -9.13 -5.58
CA GLU A 95 22.49 -10.10 -4.54
C GLU A 95 21.96 -9.74 -3.14
N HIS A 96 21.72 -8.45 -2.88
CA HIS A 96 21.11 -7.96 -1.64
C HIS A 96 19.57 -8.02 -1.65
N GLY A 97 18.95 -8.49 -2.73
CA GLY A 97 17.49 -8.49 -2.87
C GLY A 97 16.91 -7.15 -3.34
N TRP A 98 17.75 -6.16 -3.65
CA TRP A 98 17.31 -4.84 -4.08
C TRP A 98 16.88 -4.83 -5.54
N LYS A 99 15.70 -4.27 -5.78
CA LYS A 99 15.20 -3.92 -7.11
C LYS A 99 15.96 -2.72 -7.67
N LEU A 100 16.61 -2.93 -8.82
CA LEU A 100 17.40 -1.97 -9.58
C LEU A 100 16.80 -1.78 -10.97
N ASN A 101 16.94 -0.59 -11.55
CA ASN A 101 16.47 -0.32 -12.90
C ASN A 101 17.57 -0.56 -13.95
N THR A 102 17.24 -1.28 -15.02
CA THR A 102 18.11 -1.50 -16.17
C THR A 102 17.76 -0.54 -17.30
N TYR A 103 18.77 0.07 -17.88
CA TYR A 103 18.66 1.11 -18.91
C TYR A 103 19.39 0.72 -20.18
N ARG A 104 18.87 1.15 -21.33
CA ARG A 104 19.58 1.19 -22.61
C ARG A 104 19.72 2.63 -23.08
N CYS A 105 20.95 3.05 -23.34
CA CYS A 105 21.19 4.35 -23.96
C CYS A 105 20.89 4.26 -25.46
N ARG A 106 19.99 5.11 -25.96
CA ARG A 106 19.63 5.18 -27.39
C ARG A 106 20.77 5.67 -28.27
N ARG A 107 21.66 6.51 -27.73
CA ARG A 107 22.82 7.06 -28.44
C ARG A 107 23.98 6.06 -28.53
N CYS A 108 24.38 5.50 -27.39
CA CYS A 108 25.54 4.61 -27.31
C CYS A 108 25.21 3.13 -27.52
N ASN A 109 23.92 2.81 -27.62
CA ASN A 109 23.39 1.45 -27.70
C ASN A 109 23.88 0.49 -26.59
N THR A 110 24.32 1.02 -25.45
CA THR A 110 24.81 0.25 -24.31
C THR A 110 23.68 0.01 -23.33
N SER A 111 23.60 -1.22 -22.80
CA SER A 111 22.72 -1.56 -21.68
C SER A 111 23.52 -1.63 -20.39
N PHE A 112 22.94 -1.17 -19.29
CA PHE A 112 23.55 -1.20 -17.95
C PHE A 112 22.47 -1.20 -16.88
N THR A 113 22.79 -1.72 -15.70
CA THR A 113 21.93 -1.65 -14.51
C THR A 113 22.40 -0.50 -13.64
N TRP A 114 21.47 0.36 -13.22
CA TRP A 114 21.75 1.41 -12.27
C TRP A 114 21.95 0.79 -10.89
N ASN A 115 23.06 1.09 -10.23
CA ASN A 115 23.45 0.44 -8.99
C ASN A 115 22.67 0.93 -7.76
N ARG A 116 21.80 1.94 -7.91
CA ARG A 116 20.94 2.41 -6.81
C ARG A 116 19.55 1.77 -6.87
N PRO A 117 18.97 1.41 -5.73
CA PRO A 117 17.61 0.90 -5.66
C PRO A 117 16.56 1.85 -6.23
N ASN A 118 15.48 1.28 -6.75
CA ASN A 118 14.41 2.03 -7.41
C ASN A 118 13.18 2.28 -6.52
N ASN A 119 13.26 1.97 -5.23
CA ASN A 119 12.19 2.18 -4.26
C ASN A 119 12.80 2.54 -2.89
N PRO A 120 12.05 3.21 -2.02
CA PRO A 120 12.63 3.81 -0.82
C PRO A 120 13.00 2.80 0.26
N TRP A 121 12.31 1.64 0.36
CA TRP A 121 12.64 0.58 1.31
C TRP A 121 14.06 0.03 1.07
N HIS A 122 14.33 -0.37 -0.16
CA HIS A 122 15.68 -0.82 -0.52
C HIS A 122 16.70 0.33 -0.51
N MET A 123 16.28 1.57 -0.82
CA MET A 123 17.18 2.74 -0.75
C MET A 123 17.66 2.99 0.67
N MET A 124 16.81 2.79 1.68
CA MET A 124 17.21 2.89 3.09
C MET A 124 18.33 1.90 3.42
N GLU A 125 18.15 0.62 3.08
CA GLU A 125 19.18 -0.41 3.28
C GLU A 125 20.47 -0.11 2.51
N PHE A 126 20.35 0.38 1.28
CA PHE A 126 21.50 0.81 0.47
C PHE A 126 22.27 1.96 1.13
N LEU A 127 21.56 2.97 1.65
CA LEU A 127 22.20 4.11 2.31
C LEU A 127 22.91 3.68 3.61
N GLU A 128 22.35 2.75 4.37
CA GLU A 128 22.99 2.20 5.57
C GLU A 128 24.29 1.47 5.22
N LEU A 129 24.26 0.60 4.21
CA LEU A 129 25.46 -0.09 3.72
C LEU A 129 26.49 0.92 3.21
N TYR A 130 26.06 1.89 2.41
CA TYR A 130 26.95 2.87 1.79
C TYR A 130 27.61 3.78 2.82
N ILE A 131 26.89 4.23 3.85
CA ILE A 131 27.47 5.01 4.96
C ILE A 131 28.56 4.19 5.66
N LYS A 132 28.29 2.91 5.96
CA LYS A 132 29.27 2.03 6.59
C LYS A 132 30.53 1.88 5.74
N GLU A 133 30.39 1.70 4.43
CA GLU A 133 31.53 1.64 3.51
C GLU A 133 32.34 2.95 3.50
N LEU A 134 31.67 4.11 3.56
CA LEU A 134 32.34 5.40 3.66
C LEU A 134 33.09 5.55 5.00
N GLU A 135 32.47 5.17 6.11
CA GLU A 135 33.09 5.17 7.44
C GLU A 135 34.32 4.24 7.49
N ASP A 136 34.21 3.05 6.91
CA ASP A 136 35.33 2.10 6.80
C ASP A 136 36.47 2.67 5.93
N SER A 137 36.13 3.37 4.84
CA SER A 137 37.12 3.99 3.95
C SER A 137 37.92 5.12 4.61
N LEU A 138 37.35 5.82 5.60
CA LEU A 138 38.07 6.87 6.34
C LEU A 138 39.23 6.31 7.16
N ASN A 139 39.17 5.04 7.55
CA ASN A 139 40.22 4.33 8.27
C ASN A 139 41.38 3.89 7.36
N ALA A 140 41.19 3.93 6.03
CA ALA A 140 42.23 3.62 5.07
C ALA A 140 43.12 4.86 4.79
N ASP A 141 44.33 4.60 4.27
CA ASP A 141 45.23 5.67 3.82
C ASP A 141 44.65 6.28 2.53
N MET A 142 44.22 7.54 2.62
CA MET A 142 43.41 8.19 1.60
C MET A 142 43.88 9.62 1.38
N GLU A 143 43.75 10.11 0.15
CA GLU A 143 44.16 11.47 -0.21
C GLU A 143 43.34 12.50 0.60
N PRO A 144 43.98 13.54 1.17
CA PRO A 144 43.32 14.46 2.11
C PRO A 144 42.06 15.13 1.57
N SER A 145 42.03 15.48 0.28
CA SER A 145 40.84 16.12 -0.31
C SER A 145 39.65 15.15 -0.40
N LEU A 146 39.91 13.87 -0.72
CA LEU A 146 38.88 12.83 -0.75
C LEU A 146 38.37 12.51 0.66
N ARG A 147 39.25 12.54 1.67
CA ARG A 147 38.87 12.35 3.08
C ARG A 147 37.88 13.43 3.52
N GLN A 148 38.20 14.69 3.26
CA GLN A 148 37.32 15.81 3.63
C GLN A 148 35.94 15.73 2.94
N GLN A 149 35.90 15.32 1.68
CA GLN A 149 34.62 15.13 0.96
C GLN A 149 33.79 13.99 1.58
N THR A 150 34.44 12.90 1.97
CA THR A 150 33.80 11.74 2.58
C THR A 150 33.24 12.07 3.95
N GLU A 151 34.02 12.77 4.79
CA GLU A 151 33.59 13.27 6.10
C GLU A 151 32.39 14.22 6.01
N ALA A 152 32.33 15.05 4.96
CA ALA A 152 31.20 15.95 4.73
C ALA A 152 29.95 15.24 4.19
N ALA A 153 30.11 14.13 3.44
CA ALA A 153 29.01 13.39 2.84
C ALA A 153 28.26 12.53 3.87
N ILE A 154 28.96 11.90 4.81
CA ILE A 154 28.36 10.98 5.80
C ILE A 154 27.20 11.64 6.58
N PRO A 155 27.35 12.85 7.17
CA PRO A 155 26.25 13.49 7.91
C PRO A 155 25.03 13.78 7.04
N GLN A 156 25.21 14.09 5.76
CA GLN A 156 24.09 14.35 4.83
C GLN A 156 23.29 13.09 4.53
N LEU A 157 23.98 11.95 4.38
CA LEU A 157 23.35 10.65 4.17
C LEU A 157 22.65 10.17 5.45
N GLN A 158 23.26 10.39 6.62
CA GLN A 158 22.66 10.10 7.92
C GLN A 158 21.38 10.93 8.18
N ASP A 159 21.38 12.23 7.87
CA ASP A 159 20.17 13.08 7.95
C ASP A 159 19.07 12.58 6.99
N SER A 160 19.45 12.18 5.78
CA SER A 160 18.49 11.62 4.81
C SER A 160 17.85 10.34 5.32
N LEU A 161 18.63 9.43 5.92
CA LEU A 161 18.14 8.21 6.55
C LEU A 161 17.23 8.51 7.75
N PHE A 162 17.64 9.44 8.62
CA PHE A 162 16.89 9.83 9.80
C PHE A 162 15.49 10.34 9.45
N ARG A 163 15.35 11.03 8.31
CA ARG A 163 14.05 11.50 7.80
C ARG A 163 13.25 10.41 7.09
N LEU A 164 13.91 9.55 6.31
CA LEU A 164 13.23 8.55 5.49
C LEU A 164 12.68 7.39 6.34
N ARG A 165 13.47 6.91 7.31
CA ARG A 165 13.12 5.75 8.15
C ARG A 165 11.74 5.86 8.83
N PRO A 166 11.41 6.93 9.58
CA PRO A 166 10.11 7.02 10.25
C PRO A 166 8.94 7.02 9.24
N VAL A 167 9.10 7.66 8.08
CA VAL A 167 8.05 7.71 7.05
C VAL A 167 7.75 6.31 6.49
N LEU A 168 8.79 5.50 6.29
CA LEU A 168 8.62 4.12 5.82
C LEU A 168 8.05 3.22 6.91
N GLN A 169 8.53 3.35 8.14
CA GLN A 169 8.01 2.60 9.29
C GLN A 169 6.52 2.88 9.50
N ASP A 170 6.10 4.15 9.53
CA ASP A 170 4.70 4.53 9.65
C ASP A 170 3.84 3.90 8.54
N SER A 171 4.38 3.82 7.32
CA SER A 171 3.67 3.19 6.19
C SER A 171 3.59 1.67 6.30
N ASP A 172 4.57 1.02 6.94
CA ASP A 172 4.56 -0.41 7.20
C ASP A 172 3.58 -0.74 8.34
N ASP A 173 3.59 0.06 9.41
CA ASP A 173 2.66 -0.06 10.54
C ASP A 173 1.20 0.13 10.10
N GLU A 174 0.92 1.11 9.24
CA GLU A 174 -0.41 1.32 8.65
C GLU A 174 -0.88 0.11 7.82
N LEU A 175 0.03 -0.51 7.07
CA LEU A 175 -0.28 -1.67 6.24
C LEU A 175 -0.52 -2.92 7.11
N GLU A 176 0.26 -3.09 8.18
CA GLU A 176 0.06 -4.18 9.13
C GLU A 176 -1.28 -4.04 9.85
N ALA A 177 -1.59 -2.86 10.38
CA ALA A 177 -2.87 -2.57 11.01
C ALA A 177 -4.05 -2.78 10.06
N LEU A 178 -3.93 -2.38 8.80
CA LEU A 178 -4.92 -2.65 7.76
C LEU A 178 -5.09 -4.16 7.56
N THR A 179 -4.00 -4.91 7.44
CA THR A 179 -4.04 -6.36 7.21
C THR A 179 -4.71 -7.10 8.37
N ALA A 180 -4.44 -6.71 9.61
CA ALA A 180 -5.12 -7.26 10.79
C ALA A 180 -6.63 -6.97 10.74
N LYS A 181 -7.00 -5.72 10.44
CA LYS A 181 -8.40 -5.30 10.33
C LYS A 181 -9.14 -6.02 9.19
N GLU A 182 -8.48 -6.26 8.06
CA GLU A 182 -9.05 -7.01 6.94
C GLU A 182 -9.45 -8.44 7.35
N GLN A 183 -8.61 -9.12 8.14
CA GLN A 183 -8.91 -10.46 8.63
C GLN A 183 -10.12 -10.47 9.58
N GLU A 184 -10.25 -9.45 10.42
CA GLU A 184 -11.42 -9.27 11.28
C GLU A 184 -12.69 -9.00 10.46
N MET A 185 -12.58 -8.12 9.46
CA MET A 185 -13.69 -7.77 8.57
C MET A 185 -14.15 -8.98 7.75
N ASP A 186 -13.26 -9.81 7.25
CA ASP A 186 -13.63 -11.03 6.52
C ASP A 186 -14.41 -12.02 7.40
N LYS A 187 -14.05 -12.16 8.69
CA LYS A 187 -14.81 -12.96 9.66
C LYS A 187 -16.19 -12.37 9.90
N LEU A 188 -16.27 -11.05 10.11
CA LEU A 188 -17.52 -10.35 10.34
C LEU A 188 -18.45 -10.46 9.13
N ILE A 189 -17.93 -10.26 7.92
CA ILE A 189 -18.65 -10.42 6.65
C ILE A 189 -19.24 -11.82 6.54
N HIS A 190 -18.45 -12.85 6.86
CA HIS A 190 -18.92 -14.24 6.81
C HIS A 190 -20.07 -14.49 7.79
N GLN A 191 -19.88 -14.10 9.07
CA GLN A 191 -20.90 -14.29 10.11
C GLN A 191 -22.19 -13.54 9.79
N PHE A 192 -22.08 -12.28 9.37
CA PHE A 192 -23.24 -11.44 9.07
C PHE A 192 -23.98 -11.88 7.80
N LYS A 193 -23.25 -12.34 6.77
CA LYS A 193 -23.85 -12.94 5.58
C LYS A 193 -24.69 -14.16 5.95
N ASN A 194 -24.16 -15.06 6.79
CA ASN A 194 -24.91 -16.24 7.24
C ASN A 194 -26.16 -15.84 8.05
N TYR A 195 -26.02 -14.87 8.95
CA TYR A 195 -27.15 -14.34 9.71
C TYR A 195 -28.26 -13.78 8.81
N LEU A 196 -27.90 -12.92 7.85
CA LEU A 196 -28.86 -12.34 6.92
C LEU A 196 -29.50 -13.38 5.98
N LEU A 197 -28.76 -14.43 5.59
CA LEU A 197 -29.35 -15.52 4.81
C LEU A 197 -30.39 -16.29 5.63
N ILE A 198 -30.12 -16.55 6.92
CA ILE A 198 -31.09 -17.19 7.83
C ILE A 198 -32.33 -16.30 7.98
N GLU A 199 -32.14 -15.00 8.23
CA GLU A 199 -33.27 -14.07 8.34
C GLU A 199 -34.08 -13.98 7.04
N LYS A 200 -33.41 -14.07 5.89
CA LYS A 200 -34.09 -14.10 4.60
C LYS A 200 -34.95 -15.36 4.46
N ILE A 201 -34.41 -16.53 4.80
CA ILE A 201 -35.15 -17.79 4.77
C ILE A 201 -36.38 -17.73 5.69
N LYS A 202 -36.22 -17.23 6.93
CA LYS A 202 -37.34 -17.06 7.85
C LYS A 202 -38.44 -16.21 7.21
N LEU A 203 -38.09 -15.04 6.66
CA LEU A 203 -39.04 -14.15 5.99
C LEU A 203 -39.74 -14.81 4.80
N ASP A 204 -39.01 -15.55 3.97
CA ASP A 204 -39.56 -16.24 2.80
C ASP A 204 -40.47 -17.43 3.23
N THR A 205 -40.22 -18.03 4.38
CA THR A 205 -41.02 -19.15 4.92
C THR A 205 -42.31 -18.67 5.60
N TYR A 206 -42.32 -17.48 6.21
CA TYR A 206 -43.52 -16.88 6.84
C TYR A 206 -44.48 -16.23 5.83
N GLN A 207 -44.09 -16.07 4.56
CA GLN A 207 -44.95 -15.54 3.50
C GLN A 207 -45.70 -16.61 2.68
N ASN A 208 -45.50 -17.90 2.99
CA ASN A 208 -46.27 -19.03 2.45
C ASN A 208 -47.21 -19.59 3.52
#